data_AF-F4RFJ6-F1
#
_entry.id   AF-F4RFJ6-F1
#
_cell.length_a   1.000
_cell.length_b   1.000
_cell.length_c   1.000
_cell.angle_alpha   90.00
_cell.angle_beta   90.00
_cell.angle_gamma   90.00
#
_symmetry.space_group_name_H-M   'P 1'
#
loop_
_entity.id
_entity.type
_entity.pdbx_description
1 polymer ?
#
loop_
_entity_poly.entity_id
_entity_poly.type
_entity_poly.pdbx_seq_one_letter_code
_entity_poly.pdbx_strand_id
1 'polypeptide(L)'
;MGFVAYSPQLKVIAIHKLVSGQSPQSINEELLTTISDKSFVQWNALYTHTHAVIRNPATYDRRGRPTLYSDEDREFMVELINNDPCLFLDEIQEAMYDHTDLLACRQTIANDLKERLFLTVHKVAKVDPNQSSVLQARFSAAIAHIPSEYLVFLDETGLKLPDVQHNHLRSKKGKRPKALKRSRHGSHYSILAAICEMGLLAVNAKLNAYRRNEFEAFLKHVLLPVMHPYPN
;
A
#
# COMPACT_ATOMS: atom_id res chain seq x y z
N MET A 1 26.21 -1.27 35.96
CA MET A 1 26.89 -1.57 34.67
C MET A 1 25.84 -1.88 33.63
N GLY A 2 25.86 -1.18 32.49
CA GLY A 2 24.94 -1.44 31.38
C GLY A 2 25.27 -2.73 30.63
N PHE A 3 24.33 -3.22 29.82
CA PHE A 3 24.54 -4.38 28.96
C PHE A 3 25.63 -4.08 27.92
N VAL A 4 26.64 -4.95 27.82
CA VAL A 4 27.69 -4.89 26.79
C VAL A 4 27.47 -6.06 25.82
N ALA A 5 27.28 -5.74 24.54
CA ALA A 5 27.12 -6.74 23.50
C ALA A 5 28.49 -7.24 23.02
N TYR A 6 28.76 -8.54 23.20
CA TYR A 6 29.96 -9.20 22.68
C TYR A 6 29.64 -10.02 21.43
N SER A 7 30.53 -9.98 20.45
CA SER A 7 30.38 -10.76 19.22
C SER A 7 30.44 -12.27 19.51
N PRO A 8 29.72 -13.10 18.73
CA PRO A 8 29.78 -14.56 18.82
C PRO A 8 31.21 -15.12 18.86
N GLN A 9 32.08 -14.61 17.98
CA GLN A 9 33.45 -15.07 17.81
C GLN A 9 34.27 -14.80 19.08
N LEU A 10 34.09 -13.61 19.68
CA LEU A 10 34.77 -13.24 20.90
C LEU A 10 34.35 -14.14 22.07
N LYS A 11 33.06 -14.48 22.16
CA LYS A 11 32.56 -15.44 23.17
C LYS A 11 33.19 -16.83 22.99
N VAL A 12 33.31 -17.31 21.75
CA VAL A 12 33.95 -18.61 21.46
C VAL A 12 35.42 -18.61 21.90
N ILE A 13 36.18 -17.58 21.51
CA ILE A 13 37.61 -17.47 21.86
C ILE A 13 37.78 -17.40 23.38
N ALA A 14 36.98 -16.57 24.06
CA ALA A 14 37.00 -16.42 25.50
C ALA A 14 36.73 -17.74 26.23
N ILE A 15 35.75 -18.53 25.78
CA ILE A 15 35.44 -19.83 26.38
C ILE A 15 36.49 -20.89 26.07
N HIS A 16 37.02 -20.96 24.84
CA HIS A 16 38.12 -21.88 24.53
C HIS A 16 39.34 -21.63 25.42
N LYS A 17 39.70 -20.37 25.63
CA LYS A 17 40.79 -19.97 26.53
C LYS A 17 40.52 -20.31 27.99
N LEU A 18 39.29 -20.11 28.45
CA LEU A 18 38.86 -20.46 29.80
C LEU A 18 38.93 -21.98 30.03
N VAL A 19 38.46 -22.78 29.08
CA VAL A 19 38.53 -24.26 29.13
C VAL A 19 39.98 -24.77 29.09
N SER A 20 40.86 -24.06 28.37
CA SER A 20 42.32 -24.33 28.37
C SER A 20 43.03 -23.90 29.66
N GLY A 21 42.31 -23.41 30.68
CA GLY A 21 42.84 -23.11 32.01
C GLY A 21 43.38 -21.68 32.20
N GLN A 22 43.15 -20.77 31.25
CA GLN A 22 43.53 -19.36 31.44
C GLN A 22 42.58 -18.66 32.43
N SER A 23 43.12 -17.74 33.25
CA SER A 23 42.30 -16.97 34.19
C SER A 23 41.47 -15.90 33.46
N PRO A 24 40.26 -15.55 33.95
CA PRO A 24 39.44 -14.48 33.38
C PRO A 24 40.15 -13.14 33.20
N GLN A 25 41.07 -12.80 34.12
CA GLN A 25 41.88 -11.58 34.06
C GLN A 25 42.84 -11.61 32.86
N SER A 26 43.58 -12.72 32.69
CA SER A 26 44.49 -12.89 31.56
C SER A 26 43.76 -12.89 30.21
N ILE A 27 42.57 -13.48 30.14
CA ILE A 27 41.73 -13.48 28.93
C ILE A 27 41.27 -12.07 28.59
N ASN A 28 40.84 -11.29 29.59
CA ASN A 28 40.42 -9.90 29.39
C ASN A 28 41.59 -9.01 28.92
N GLU A 29 42.78 -9.20 29.49
CA GLU A 29 44.00 -8.50 29.06
C GLU A 29 44.39 -8.84 27.62
N GLU A 30 44.36 -10.13 27.26
CA GLU A 30 44.75 -10.60 25.92
C GLU A 30 43.72 -10.19 24.84
N LEU A 31 42.43 -10.28 25.14
CA LEU A 31 41.36 -9.92 24.22
C LEU A 31 41.04 -8.42 24.23
N LEU A 32 41.71 -7.62 25.07
CA LEU A 32 41.43 -6.20 25.29
C LEU A 32 39.95 -5.95 25.60
N THR A 33 39.38 -6.77 26.48
CA THR A 33 37.95 -6.70 26.87
C THR A 33 37.75 -6.62 28.37
N THR A 34 36.53 -6.30 28.77
CA THR A 34 36.10 -6.19 30.17
C THR A 34 34.94 -7.13 30.46
N ILE A 35 35.08 -8.40 30.06
CA ILE A 35 34.06 -9.43 30.29
C ILE A 35 33.95 -9.68 31.80
N SER A 36 32.74 -9.57 32.32
CA SER A 36 32.48 -9.85 33.74
C SER A 36 32.59 -11.34 34.06
N ASP A 37 32.98 -11.69 35.29
CA ASP A 37 33.00 -13.08 35.77
C ASP A 37 31.65 -13.78 35.61
N LYS A 38 30.54 -13.05 35.81
CA LYS A 38 29.18 -13.57 35.57
C LYS A 38 28.96 -14.01 34.12
N SER A 39 29.50 -13.27 33.16
CA SER A 39 29.41 -13.62 31.74
C SER A 39 30.23 -14.87 31.44
N PHE A 40 31.44 -14.98 31.98
CA PHE A 40 32.26 -16.20 31.85
C PHE A 40 31.54 -17.42 32.41
N VAL A 41 30.97 -17.32 33.61
CA VAL A 41 30.19 -18.40 34.24
C VAL A 41 29.00 -18.80 33.36
N GLN A 42 28.22 -17.82 32.87
CA GLN A 42 27.05 -18.10 32.03
C GLN A 42 27.41 -18.74 30.70
N TRP A 43 28.44 -18.22 30.01
CA TRP A 43 28.87 -18.76 28.72
C TRP A 43 29.52 -20.13 28.87
N ASN A 44 30.31 -20.36 29.94
CA ASN A 44 30.91 -21.65 30.21
C ASN A 44 29.83 -22.69 30.53
N ALA A 45 28.89 -22.36 31.41
CA ALA A 45 27.76 -23.25 31.73
C ALA A 45 26.96 -23.62 30.46
N LEU A 46 26.69 -22.64 29.58
CA LEU A 46 26.03 -22.92 28.30
C LEU A 46 26.88 -23.86 27.42
N TYR A 47 28.18 -23.57 27.29
CA TYR A 47 29.09 -24.35 26.47
C TYR A 47 29.25 -25.79 26.97
N THR A 48 29.32 -26.01 28.28
CA THR A 48 29.41 -27.36 28.87
C THR A 48 28.18 -28.22 28.53
N HIS A 49 26.99 -27.61 28.45
CA HIS A 49 25.75 -28.35 28.23
C HIS A 49 25.38 -28.50 26.75
N THR A 50 25.70 -27.51 25.91
CA THR A 50 25.21 -27.46 24.52
C THR A 50 26.32 -27.33 23.48
N HIS A 51 27.59 -27.26 23.89
CA HIS A 51 28.73 -26.92 23.03
C HIS A 51 28.56 -25.63 22.22
N ALA A 52 27.72 -24.71 22.70
CA ALA A 52 27.42 -23.44 22.05
C ALA A 52 27.63 -22.28 23.04
N VAL A 53 28.03 -21.11 22.52
CA VAL A 53 28.17 -19.88 23.31
C VAL A 53 27.02 -18.89 23.13
N ILE A 54 26.03 -19.27 22.31
CA ILE A 54 24.79 -18.52 22.05
C ILE A 54 23.61 -19.45 22.31
N ARG A 55 22.64 -18.98 23.11
CA ARG A 55 21.40 -19.74 23.32
C ARG A 55 20.61 -19.81 22.03
N ASN A 56 19.98 -20.95 21.78
CA ASN A 56 19.11 -21.11 20.62
C ASN A 56 17.97 -20.07 20.67
N PRO A 57 17.79 -19.22 19.63
CA PRO A 57 16.72 -18.23 19.60
C PRO A 57 15.32 -18.80 19.80
N ALA A 58 15.08 -20.03 19.36
CA ALA A 58 13.80 -20.71 19.53
C ALA A 58 13.45 -21.03 20.99
N THR A 59 14.43 -20.97 21.90
CA THR A 59 14.26 -21.28 23.34
C THR A 59 14.13 -20.03 24.21
N TYR A 60 14.17 -18.82 23.62
CA TYR A 60 13.91 -17.61 24.39
C TYR A 60 12.42 -17.50 24.72
N ASP A 61 12.11 -17.24 25.99
CA ASP A 61 10.79 -16.75 26.36
C ASP A 61 10.50 -15.49 25.54
N ARG A 62 9.27 -15.36 25.03
CA ARG A 62 8.80 -14.09 24.47
C ARG A 62 8.75 -13.05 25.59
N ARG A 63 9.84 -12.30 25.76
CA ARG A 63 9.91 -11.19 26.70
C ARG A 63 9.53 -9.90 26.00
N GLY A 64 8.39 -9.34 26.39
CA GLY A 64 7.87 -8.08 25.87
C GLY A 64 6.66 -7.64 26.68
N ARG A 65 6.26 -6.38 26.55
CA ARG A 65 5.00 -5.90 27.11
C ARG A 65 3.85 -6.70 26.46
N PRO A 66 2.91 -7.25 27.24
CA PRO A 66 1.71 -7.86 26.68
C PRO A 66 1.03 -6.91 25.70
N THR A 67 0.49 -7.44 24.62
CA THR A 67 -0.33 -6.67 23.69
C THR A 67 -1.56 -6.14 24.42
N LEU A 68 -2.02 -4.95 24.04
CA LEU A 68 -3.16 -4.33 24.71
C LEU A 68 -4.46 -5.11 24.46
N TYR A 69 -4.65 -5.55 23.22
CA TYR A 69 -5.82 -6.30 22.79
C TYR A 69 -5.55 -7.81 22.79
N SER A 70 -6.55 -8.58 23.21
CA SER A 70 -6.58 -10.04 23.11
C SER A 70 -6.82 -10.48 21.65
N ASP A 71 -6.87 -11.79 21.43
CA ASP A 71 -7.25 -12.32 20.12
C ASP A 71 -8.77 -12.22 19.90
N GLU A 72 -9.60 -12.28 20.95
CA GLU A 72 -11.05 -12.03 20.83
C GLU A 72 -11.34 -10.58 20.42
N ASP A 73 -10.64 -9.61 21.02
CA ASP A 73 -10.74 -8.19 20.66
C ASP A 73 -10.41 -7.96 19.17
N ARG A 74 -9.45 -8.72 18.65
CA ARG A 74 -9.02 -8.67 17.25
C ARG A 74 -10.04 -9.29 16.31
N GLU A 75 -10.70 -10.37 16.72
CA GLU A 75 -11.82 -10.95 15.97
C GLU A 75 -12.97 -9.94 15.86
N PHE A 76 -13.27 -9.23 16.96
CA PHE A 76 -14.26 -8.14 16.93
C PHE A 76 -13.85 -7.01 15.98
N MET A 77 -12.59 -6.58 15.96
CA MET A 77 -12.12 -5.58 14.98
C MET A 77 -12.32 -6.04 13.52
N VAL A 78 -12.09 -7.31 13.23
CA VAL A 78 -12.30 -7.87 11.88
C VAL A 78 -13.78 -7.86 11.52
N GLU A 79 -14.65 -8.28 12.44
CA GLU A 79 -16.10 -8.24 12.23
C GLU A 79 -16.59 -6.82 11.98
N LEU A 80 -16.14 -5.85 12.79
CA LEU A 80 -16.47 -4.45 12.66
C LEU A 80 -16.13 -3.90 11.27
N ILE A 81 -14.90 -4.17 10.79
CA ILE A 81 -14.43 -3.71 9.47
C ILE A 81 -15.14 -4.44 8.32
N ASN A 82 -15.50 -5.71 8.48
CA ASN A 82 -16.25 -6.43 7.46
C ASN A 82 -17.68 -5.91 7.31
N ASN A 83 -18.29 -5.45 8.41
CA ASN A 83 -19.62 -4.84 8.41
C ASN A 83 -19.60 -3.43 7.80
N ASP A 84 -18.61 -2.61 8.17
CA ASP A 84 -18.38 -1.30 7.56
C ASP A 84 -16.88 -1.04 7.31
N PRO A 85 -16.39 -1.21 6.07
CA PRO A 85 -14.99 -1.01 5.75
C PRO A 85 -14.61 0.48 5.63
N CYS A 86 -15.57 1.40 5.75
CA CYS A 86 -15.33 2.85 5.61
C CYS A 86 -15.09 3.55 6.96
N LEU A 87 -15.10 2.81 8.07
CA LEU A 87 -14.90 3.37 9.41
C LEU A 87 -13.54 4.06 9.54
N PHE A 88 -13.58 5.25 10.16
CA PHE A 88 -12.38 5.97 10.54
C PHE A 88 -11.75 5.38 11.82
N LEU A 89 -10.47 5.69 12.05
CA LEU A 89 -9.74 5.15 13.21
C LEU A 89 -10.30 5.59 14.56
N ASP A 90 -10.96 6.75 14.64
CA ASP A 90 -11.68 7.22 15.83
C ASP A 90 -13.01 6.47 16.04
N GLU A 91 -13.74 6.17 14.99
CA GLU A 91 -14.96 5.35 15.08
C GLU A 91 -14.63 3.90 15.52
N ILE A 92 -13.54 3.32 14.97
CA ILE A 92 -13.03 2.03 15.43
C ILE A 92 -12.59 2.11 16.90
N GLN A 93 -12.00 3.23 17.33
CA GLN A 93 -11.59 3.43 18.72
C GLN A 93 -12.79 3.48 19.68
N GLU A 94 -13.86 4.15 19.28
CA GLU A 94 -15.12 4.22 20.04
C GLU A 94 -15.75 2.83 20.16
N ALA A 95 -15.89 2.10 19.06
CA ALA A 95 -16.43 0.74 19.08
C ALA A 95 -15.58 -0.23 19.92
N MET A 96 -14.25 -0.11 19.87
CA MET A 96 -13.36 -0.90 20.71
C MET A 96 -13.47 -0.54 22.20
N TYR A 97 -13.68 0.73 22.52
CA TYR A 97 -13.91 1.18 23.88
C TYR A 97 -15.22 0.59 24.43
N ASP A 98 -16.30 0.63 23.65
CA ASP A 98 -17.59 0.04 24.03
C ASP A 98 -17.51 -1.49 24.20
N HIS A 99 -16.62 -2.17 23.47
CA HIS A 99 -16.42 -3.61 23.57
C HIS A 99 -15.54 -4.04 24.76
N THR A 100 -14.49 -3.27 25.06
CA THR A 100 -13.40 -3.69 25.97
C THR A 100 -13.26 -2.85 27.24
N ASP A 101 -13.95 -1.71 27.32
CA ASP A 101 -13.72 -0.63 28.30
C ASP A 101 -12.28 -0.05 28.29
N LEU A 102 -11.49 -0.33 27.24
CA LEU A 102 -10.09 0.10 27.11
C LEU A 102 -9.92 1.20 26.08
N LEU A 103 -9.55 2.40 26.55
CA LEU A 103 -9.23 3.51 25.66
C LEU A 103 -7.78 3.44 25.15
N ALA A 104 -7.55 2.71 24.06
CA ALA A 104 -6.27 2.72 23.36
C ALA A 104 -6.10 4.01 22.53
N CYS A 105 -4.86 4.45 22.26
CA CYS A 105 -4.68 5.54 21.29
C CYS A 105 -4.90 5.05 19.85
N ARG A 106 -5.31 5.95 18.95
CA ARG A 106 -5.53 5.65 17.52
C ARG A 106 -4.34 4.97 16.84
N GLN A 107 -3.12 5.30 17.26
CA GLN A 107 -1.91 4.66 16.74
C GLN A 107 -1.81 3.18 17.13
N THR A 108 -2.24 2.81 18.34
CA THR A 108 -2.26 1.41 18.78
C THR A 108 -3.22 0.61 17.92
N ILE A 109 -4.43 1.13 17.67
CA ILE A 109 -5.42 0.50 16.79
C ILE A 109 -4.84 0.37 15.37
N ALA A 110 -4.33 1.47 14.80
CA ALA A 110 -3.74 1.44 13.45
C ALA A 110 -2.60 0.42 13.31
N ASN A 111 -1.75 0.28 14.33
CA ASN A 111 -0.69 -0.72 14.35
C ASN A 111 -1.26 -2.14 14.46
N ASP A 112 -2.33 -2.36 15.23
CA ASP A 112 -2.94 -3.69 15.35
C ASP A 112 -3.59 -4.11 14.03
N LEU A 113 -4.37 -3.21 13.40
CA LEU A 113 -4.97 -3.44 12.07
C LEU A 113 -3.91 -3.82 11.03
N LYS A 114 -2.77 -3.11 11.02
CA LYS A 114 -1.72 -3.31 10.00
C LYS A 114 -0.79 -4.49 10.31
N GLU A 115 -0.24 -4.55 11.52
CA GLU A 115 0.86 -5.46 11.86
C GLU A 115 0.37 -6.80 12.43
N ARG A 116 -0.88 -6.88 12.92
CA ARG A 116 -1.46 -8.10 13.50
C ARG A 116 -2.55 -8.69 12.62
N LEU A 117 -3.45 -7.85 12.10
CA LEU A 117 -4.53 -8.29 11.22
C LEU A 117 -4.16 -8.26 9.73
N PHE A 118 -3.00 -7.69 9.39
CA PHE A 118 -2.51 -7.56 8.01
C PHE A 118 -3.49 -6.85 7.05
N LEU A 119 -4.30 -5.93 7.59
CA LEU A 119 -5.24 -5.14 6.81
C LEU A 119 -4.52 -3.96 6.16
N THR A 120 -4.92 -3.64 4.93
CA THR A 120 -4.38 -2.50 4.17
C THR A 120 -5.50 -1.58 3.71
N VAL A 121 -5.19 -0.27 3.69
CA VAL A 121 -6.15 0.75 3.24
C VAL A 121 -6.06 0.88 1.72
N HIS A 122 -7.15 0.53 1.04
CA HIS A 122 -7.29 0.73 -0.40
C HIS A 122 -8.09 2.00 -0.68
N LYS A 123 -7.76 2.67 -1.78
CA LYS A 123 -8.58 3.77 -2.27
C LYS A 123 -9.88 3.19 -2.82
N VAL A 124 -11.01 3.61 -2.27
CA VAL A 124 -12.34 3.21 -2.76
C VAL A 124 -12.46 3.57 -4.24
N ALA A 125 -12.85 2.59 -5.05
CA ALA A 125 -13.18 2.82 -6.45
C ALA A 125 -14.52 3.55 -6.53
N LYS A 126 -14.57 4.63 -7.31
CA LYS A 126 -15.85 5.27 -7.64
C LYS A 126 -16.51 4.44 -8.73
N VAL A 127 -17.68 3.89 -8.42
CA VAL A 127 -18.53 3.15 -9.35
C VAL A 127 -19.75 4.03 -9.64
N ASP A 128 -20.17 4.11 -10.90
CA ASP A 128 -21.42 4.79 -11.25
C ASP A 128 -22.59 4.02 -10.64
N PRO A 129 -23.50 4.66 -9.87
CA PRO A 129 -24.63 3.96 -9.25
C PRO A 129 -25.56 3.26 -10.25
N ASN A 130 -25.54 3.66 -11.52
CA ASN A 130 -26.34 3.05 -12.58
C ASN A 130 -25.64 1.87 -13.26
N GLN A 131 -24.39 1.56 -12.89
CA GLN A 131 -23.65 0.47 -13.47
C GLN A 131 -24.24 -0.88 -13.03
N SER A 132 -24.69 -1.69 -14.00
CA SER A 132 -25.24 -3.03 -13.76
C SER A 132 -24.32 -4.10 -14.33
N SER A 133 -23.87 -5.03 -13.48
CA SER A 133 -23.06 -6.19 -13.91
C SER A 133 -23.83 -7.09 -14.88
N VAL A 134 -25.14 -7.23 -14.68
CA VAL A 134 -26.01 -8.04 -15.54
C VAL A 134 -26.11 -7.45 -16.95
N LEU A 135 -26.31 -6.13 -17.06
CA LEU A 135 -26.36 -5.47 -18.38
C LEU A 135 -25.02 -5.51 -19.10
N GLN A 136 -23.92 -5.31 -18.37
CA GLN A 136 -22.56 -5.46 -18.92
C GLN A 136 -22.33 -6.88 -19.44
N ALA A 137 -22.63 -7.91 -18.65
CA ALA A 137 -22.47 -9.31 -19.08
C ALA A 137 -23.33 -9.64 -20.31
N ARG A 138 -24.57 -9.16 -20.37
CA ARG A 138 -25.44 -9.33 -21.54
C ARG A 138 -24.88 -8.65 -22.79
N PHE A 139 -24.40 -7.42 -22.65
CA PHE A 139 -23.77 -6.69 -23.75
C PHE A 139 -22.51 -7.40 -24.23
N SER A 140 -21.62 -7.79 -23.32
CA SER A 140 -20.40 -8.55 -23.64
C SER A 140 -20.72 -9.85 -24.36
N ALA A 141 -21.72 -10.62 -23.91
CA ALA A 141 -22.16 -11.84 -24.59
C ALA A 141 -22.73 -11.55 -26.00
N ALA A 142 -23.48 -10.45 -26.15
CA ALA A 142 -24.05 -10.06 -27.43
C ALA A 142 -22.98 -9.72 -28.47
N ILE A 143 -21.87 -9.08 -28.07
CA ILE A 143 -20.78 -8.69 -28.99
C ILE A 143 -19.64 -9.71 -29.07
N ALA A 144 -19.64 -10.76 -28.23
CA ALA A 144 -18.51 -11.69 -28.09
C ALA A 144 -18.12 -12.43 -29.39
N HIS A 145 -19.05 -12.56 -30.33
CA HIS A 145 -18.82 -13.23 -31.61
C HIS A 145 -18.29 -12.30 -32.70
N ILE A 146 -18.23 -10.99 -32.45
CA ILE A 146 -17.76 -9.98 -33.40
C ILE A 146 -16.23 -9.85 -33.24
N PRO A 147 -15.44 -10.07 -34.31
CA PRO A 147 -13.99 -9.85 -34.26
C PRO A 147 -13.63 -8.42 -33.85
N SER A 148 -12.54 -8.25 -33.10
CA SER A 148 -12.06 -6.92 -32.66
C SER A 148 -11.75 -5.99 -33.82
N GLU A 149 -11.28 -6.54 -34.94
CA GLU A 149 -11.00 -5.81 -36.19
C GLU A 149 -12.22 -5.06 -36.74
N TYR A 150 -13.43 -5.48 -36.38
CA TYR A 150 -14.68 -4.88 -36.86
C TYR A 150 -15.22 -3.82 -35.89
N LEU A 151 -14.61 -3.68 -34.71
CA LEU A 151 -15.05 -2.75 -33.67
C LEU A 151 -14.31 -1.42 -33.78
N VAL A 152 -15.10 -0.36 -33.91
CA VAL A 152 -14.64 1.02 -33.77
C VAL A 152 -15.32 1.63 -32.56
N PHE A 153 -14.53 2.09 -31.59
CA PHE A 153 -15.01 2.74 -30.39
C PHE A 153 -14.94 4.25 -30.57
N LEU A 154 -15.99 4.92 -30.16
CA LEU A 154 -16.11 6.36 -30.28
C LEU A 154 -16.59 6.96 -28.97
N ASP A 155 -15.93 8.02 -28.53
CA ASP A 155 -16.27 8.71 -27.29
C ASP A 155 -15.92 10.20 -27.36
N GLU A 156 -16.62 10.99 -26.54
CA GLU A 156 -16.38 12.42 -26.34
C GLU A 156 -15.66 12.67 -25.02
N THR A 157 -14.48 13.29 -25.10
CA THR A 157 -13.74 13.75 -23.92
C THR A 157 -13.78 15.27 -23.80
N GLY A 158 -14.25 15.76 -22.65
CA GLY A 158 -14.19 17.17 -22.29
C GLY A 158 -12.84 17.54 -21.69
N LEU A 159 -12.21 18.60 -22.21
CA LEU A 159 -10.94 19.14 -21.76
C LEU A 159 -11.11 20.62 -21.39
N LYS A 160 -10.71 21.01 -20.19
CA LYS A 160 -10.52 22.43 -19.86
C LYS A 160 -9.02 22.72 -19.84
N LEU A 161 -8.61 23.82 -20.47
CA LEU A 161 -7.19 24.22 -20.50
C LEU A 161 -6.53 24.31 -19.11
N PRO A 162 -7.20 24.77 -18.04
CA PRO A 162 -6.63 24.74 -16.69
C PRO A 162 -6.34 23.33 -16.14
N ASP A 163 -7.00 22.28 -16.64
CA ASP A 163 -6.82 20.91 -16.17
C ASP A 163 -5.51 20.27 -16.69
N VAL A 164 -4.89 20.87 -17.71
CA VAL A 164 -3.61 20.43 -18.30
C VAL A 164 -2.40 20.94 -17.49
N GLN A 165 -2.63 21.72 -16.42
CA GLN A 165 -1.54 22.30 -15.62
C GLN A 165 -1.05 21.36 -14.50
N HIS A 166 0.23 21.48 -14.15
CA HIS A 166 0.83 20.69 -13.07
C HIS A 166 0.12 20.89 -11.72
N ASN A 167 -0.17 19.78 -11.04
CA ASN A 167 -0.74 19.76 -9.68
C ASN A 167 0.31 19.91 -8.57
N HIS A 168 1.59 19.97 -8.92
CA HIS A 168 2.70 20.05 -7.97
C HIS A 168 3.51 21.32 -8.20
N LEU A 169 3.80 22.03 -7.12
CA LEU A 169 4.64 23.23 -7.11
C LEU A 169 5.93 22.93 -6.34
N ARG A 170 7.07 23.44 -6.84
CA ARG A 170 8.34 23.32 -6.15
C ARG A 170 8.54 24.51 -5.19
N SER A 171 8.94 24.24 -3.96
CA SER A 171 9.36 25.25 -2.97
C SER A 171 10.53 24.74 -2.12
N LYS A 172 11.20 25.66 -1.42
CA LYS A 172 12.22 25.29 -0.43
C LYS A 172 11.56 24.49 0.72
N LYS A 173 12.29 23.51 1.27
CA LYS A 173 11.82 22.68 2.40
C LYS A 173 11.32 23.56 3.55
N GLY A 174 10.13 23.24 4.08
CA GLY A 174 9.47 24.00 5.15
C GLY A 174 8.76 25.28 4.70
N LYS A 175 8.81 25.66 3.42
CA LYS A 175 8.07 26.82 2.88
C LYS A 175 6.91 26.36 2.01
N ARG A 176 5.73 26.93 2.26
CA ARG A 176 4.56 26.72 1.41
C ARG A 176 4.77 27.44 0.06
N PRO A 177 4.61 26.77 -1.09
CA PRO A 177 4.65 27.45 -2.39
C PRO A 177 3.51 28.46 -2.48
N LYS A 178 3.72 29.55 -3.23
CA LYS A 178 2.65 30.52 -3.53
C LYS A 178 1.57 29.79 -4.33
N ALA A 179 0.33 29.85 -3.86
CA ALA A 179 -0.79 29.21 -4.53
C ALA A 179 -0.97 29.78 -5.94
N LEU A 180 -1.12 28.91 -6.94
CA LEU A 180 -1.55 29.33 -8.27
C LEU A 180 -3.02 29.77 -8.17
N LYS A 181 -3.33 31.00 -8.57
CA LYS A 181 -4.71 31.42 -8.80
C LYS A 181 -5.23 30.68 -10.03
N ARG A 182 -6.04 29.65 -9.80
CA ARG A 182 -6.71 28.90 -10.87
C ARG A 182 -8.02 29.60 -11.21
N SER A 183 -8.15 30.06 -12.45
CA SER A 183 -9.47 30.40 -12.97
C SER A 183 -10.22 29.12 -13.29
N ARG A 184 -11.42 28.94 -12.71
CA ARG A 184 -12.36 27.88 -13.13
C ARG A 184 -13.09 28.26 -14.43
N HIS A 185 -12.98 29.51 -14.86
CA HIS A 185 -13.54 30.03 -16.10
C HIS A 185 -12.48 29.94 -17.17
N GLY A 186 -12.64 28.98 -18.06
CA GLY A 186 -11.79 28.75 -19.21
C GLY A 186 -12.59 28.04 -20.29
N SER A 187 -12.15 28.21 -21.54
CA SER A 187 -12.71 27.53 -22.69
C SER A 187 -12.78 26.02 -22.46
N HIS A 188 -13.98 25.45 -22.60
CA HIS A 188 -14.20 24.01 -22.61
C HIS A 188 -14.01 23.51 -24.02
N TYR A 189 -13.10 22.58 -24.24
CA TYR A 189 -12.93 21.88 -25.50
C TYR A 189 -13.56 20.52 -25.39
N SER A 190 -14.28 20.11 -26.42
CA SER A 190 -14.72 18.73 -26.57
C SER A 190 -13.96 18.09 -27.71
N ILE A 191 -13.38 16.93 -27.42
CA ILE A 191 -12.65 16.11 -28.38
C ILE A 191 -13.49 14.87 -28.63
N LEU A 192 -13.89 14.68 -29.88
CA LEU A 192 -14.59 13.48 -30.34
C LEU A 192 -13.57 12.66 -31.13
N ALA A 193 -13.35 11.41 -30.70
CA ALA A 193 -12.36 10.54 -31.30
C ALA A 193 -12.94 9.15 -31.56
N ALA A 194 -12.55 8.56 -32.68
CA ALA A 194 -12.85 7.19 -33.04
C ALA A 194 -11.56 6.37 -33.12
N ILE A 195 -11.50 5.27 -32.39
CA ILE A 195 -10.35 4.38 -32.28
C ILE A 195 -10.74 2.93 -32.61
N CYS A 196 -9.82 2.18 -33.19
CA CYS A 196 -9.94 0.74 -33.38
C CYS A 196 -8.63 0.05 -32.98
N GLU A 197 -8.53 -1.26 -33.21
CA GLU A 197 -7.31 -2.04 -32.95
C GLU A 197 -6.08 -1.48 -33.68
N MET A 198 -6.26 -0.87 -34.86
CA MET A 198 -5.17 -0.26 -35.65
C MET A 198 -4.78 1.15 -35.19
N GLY A 199 -5.52 1.74 -34.24
CA GLY A 199 -5.26 3.07 -33.68
C GLY A 199 -6.37 4.09 -33.94
N LEU A 200 -5.99 5.37 -34.03
CA LEU A 200 -6.94 6.49 -34.19
C LEU A 200 -7.38 6.61 -35.66
N LEU A 201 -8.69 6.48 -35.90
CA LEU A 201 -9.27 6.58 -37.25
C LEU A 201 -9.69 8.00 -37.59
N ALA A 202 -10.35 8.68 -36.66
CA ALA A 202 -10.85 10.03 -36.86
C ALA A 202 -10.85 10.80 -35.55
N VAL A 203 -10.56 12.10 -35.62
CA VAL A 203 -10.60 13.01 -34.48
C VAL A 203 -11.14 14.36 -34.90
N ASN A 204 -11.96 14.97 -34.05
CA ASN A 204 -12.39 16.34 -34.19
C ASN A 204 -12.42 17.02 -32.82
N ALA A 205 -11.89 18.23 -32.73
CA ALA A 205 -11.86 19.02 -31.51
C ALA A 205 -12.55 20.36 -31.76
N LYS A 206 -13.43 20.77 -30.84
CA LYS A 206 -14.11 22.05 -30.93
C LYS A 206 -14.30 22.69 -29.57
N LEU A 207 -14.70 23.96 -29.61
CA LEU A 207 -15.14 24.68 -28.42
C LEU A 207 -16.57 24.25 -28.04
N ASN A 208 -16.77 23.97 -26.76
CA ASN A 208 -18.00 23.48 -26.12
C ASN A 208 -18.41 22.06 -26.56
N ALA A 209 -19.40 21.51 -25.85
CA ALA A 209 -19.93 20.17 -26.07
C ALA A 209 -20.47 19.95 -27.48
N TYR A 210 -20.38 18.71 -27.97
CA TYR A 210 -21.05 18.33 -29.22
C TYR A 210 -22.57 18.30 -29.02
N ARG A 211 -23.28 18.90 -29.98
CA ARG A 211 -24.71 18.70 -30.14
C ARG A 211 -24.94 17.47 -31.01
N ARG A 212 -26.13 16.88 -30.88
CA ARG A 212 -26.53 15.69 -31.63
C ARG A 212 -26.29 15.82 -33.14
N ASN A 213 -26.68 16.95 -33.75
CA ASN A 213 -26.51 17.17 -35.19
C ASN A 213 -25.03 17.25 -35.62
N GLU A 214 -24.16 17.81 -34.78
CA GLU A 214 -22.73 17.90 -35.05
C GLU A 214 -22.05 16.54 -34.90
N PHE A 215 -22.48 15.75 -33.92
CA PHE A 215 -22.04 14.37 -33.73
C PHE A 215 -22.46 13.48 -34.91
N GLU A 216 -23.73 13.56 -35.34
CA GLU A 216 -24.21 12.84 -36.52
C GLU A 216 -23.49 13.28 -37.81
N ALA A 217 -23.15 14.57 -37.93
CA ALA A 217 -22.36 15.07 -39.04
C ALA A 217 -20.92 14.51 -39.02
N PHE A 218 -20.30 14.42 -37.84
CA PHE A 218 -19.00 13.76 -37.69
C PHE A 218 -19.06 12.29 -38.12
N LEU A 219 -20.08 11.55 -37.70
CA LEU A 219 -20.26 10.17 -38.14
C LEU A 219 -20.37 10.07 -39.67
N LYS A 220 -21.26 10.84 -40.27
CA LYS A 220 -21.58 10.76 -41.71
C LYS A 220 -20.45 11.23 -42.61
N HIS A 221 -19.78 12.31 -42.23
CA HIS A 221 -18.87 13.03 -43.12
C HIS A 221 -17.39 12.87 -42.77
N VAL A 222 -17.08 12.34 -41.58
CA VAL A 222 -15.69 12.16 -41.14
C VAL A 222 -15.39 10.69 -40.88
N LEU A 223 -16.17 10.01 -40.03
CA LEU A 223 -15.87 8.64 -39.61
C LEU A 223 -16.26 7.59 -40.65
N LEU A 224 -17.52 7.54 -41.08
CA LEU A 224 -18.00 6.50 -42.02
C LEU A 224 -17.21 6.47 -43.35
N PRO A 225 -16.78 7.59 -43.93
CA PRO A 225 -15.98 7.57 -45.17
C PRO A 225 -14.61 6.90 -45.04
N VAL A 226 -14.02 6.85 -43.83
CA VAL A 226 -12.72 6.18 -43.58
C VAL A 226 -12.88 4.74 -43.09
N MET A 227 -14.11 4.31 -42.81
CA MET A 227 -14.42 2.95 -42.41
C MET A 227 -14.73 2.08 -43.63
N HIS A 228 -14.43 0.79 -43.51
CA HIS A 228 -14.89 -0.19 -44.48
C HIS A 228 -16.38 -0.51 -44.24
N PRO A 229 -17.13 -0.87 -45.30
CA PRO A 229 -18.47 -1.41 -45.14
C PRO A 229 -18.46 -2.62 -44.21
N TYR A 230 -19.52 -2.79 -43.41
CA TYR A 230 -19.68 -3.99 -42.60
C TYR A 230 -19.74 -5.22 -43.53
N PRO A 231 -19.02 -6.31 -43.23
CA PRO A 231 -19.04 -7.50 -44.08
C PRO A 231 -20.45 -8.08 -44.15
N ASN A 232 -20.91 -8.33 -45.39
CA ASN A 232 -22.17 -9.00 -45.70
C ASN A 232 -22.07 -10.51 -45.52
#